data_AF-A0A953M8M5-F1
#
_entry.id   AF-A0A953M8M5-F1
#
_cell.length_a   1.000
_cell.length_b   1.000
_cell.length_c   1.000
_cell.angle_alpha   90.00
_cell.angle_beta   90.00
_cell.angle_gamma   90.00
#
_symmetry.space_group_name_H-M   'P 1'
#
loop_
_entity.id
_entity.type
_entity.pdbx_description
1 polymer ?
#
loop_
_entity_poly.entity_id
_entity_poly.type
_entity_poly.pdbx_seq_one_letter_code
_entity_poly.pdbx_strand_id
1 'polypeptide(L)'
;GSYAHAKADLELITRSGLALTNAQRGEVASCLSRIRALELDRGESFGGDIALLSMMEPAVANKTGWNNARRAQPDPVEPAQAPEAEPVPPPAEDMISTARRLEAQSVLAEADMAWGNAKYAEAQRLYRQAIELGRGYLSADQVALAESRMTEAAVVLRGNLPSGGVLGDDLNTRSVARQQTEAEFVNAIEQAESAMATGDMGKARDYASTAKLTLNQGRDLFDIGTFESMLLDADTLLARINDAEERQRISEIERVKGGAARKTVLERASKAREVDDKIIGLIESVRAHQAEQNYEKALQEVDRILFLDPQNPAGKLLRDVLADLMILSRYQNISAQRRPSYVKELLDNWEASVMPNNLMNFPADWKNISQRRGDPMQFSESAVNRAVLAALEDKRIPVDFTENNIEDVLTFIANVGQIEMDVDWPSLEDIGVSRESPVSLRLTNVPLETVLDRVLEKASEADLPAGWAVTDGVLTIASDEVLRRSTVLEIYDIRDLLIEIPDYDNAPEFDLNTVFQLGGQQGGGGGGTSPFQDQGTDIERRDRQEMVDDLVD
;
A
#
# COMPACT_ATOMS: atom_id res chain seq x y z
N GLY A 1 42.24 23.45 -14.32
CA GLY A 1 42.65 22.02 -14.32
C GLY A 1 41.68 21.19 -13.50
N SER A 2 41.58 21.44 -12.19
CA SER A 2 40.66 20.71 -11.30
C SER A 2 39.31 21.42 -11.15
N TYR A 3 38.43 21.28 -12.15
CA TYR A 3 37.11 21.94 -12.16
C TYR A 3 36.13 21.36 -11.14
N ALA A 4 36.25 20.06 -10.82
CA ALA A 4 35.43 19.39 -9.81
C ALA A 4 35.70 19.92 -8.39
N HIS A 5 36.97 20.14 -8.03
CA HIS A 5 37.33 20.69 -6.72
C HIS A 5 36.90 22.16 -6.60
N ALA A 6 37.16 22.96 -7.65
CA ALA A 6 36.75 24.36 -7.66
C ALA A 6 35.24 24.54 -7.52
N LYS A 7 34.43 23.64 -8.12
CA LYS A 7 32.97 23.65 -7.97
C LYS A 7 32.55 23.32 -6.54
N ALA A 8 33.11 22.28 -5.94
CA ALA A 8 32.82 21.88 -4.56
C ALA A 8 33.12 23.01 -3.55
N ASP A 9 34.26 23.69 -3.70
CA ASP A 9 34.65 24.80 -2.82
C ASP A 9 33.71 26.01 -2.96
N LEU A 10 33.31 26.36 -4.20
CA LEU A 10 32.37 27.45 -4.45
C LEU A 10 30.96 27.14 -3.94
N GLU A 11 30.51 25.89 -4.06
CA GLU A 11 29.25 25.43 -3.48
C GLU A 11 29.28 25.43 -1.95
N LEU A 12 30.41 25.07 -1.34
CA LEU A 12 30.62 25.19 0.11
C LEU A 12 30.53 26.66 0.56
N ILE A 13 31.16 27.58 -0.17
CA ILE A 13 31.10 29.02 0.13
C ILE A 13 29.65 29.53 0.08
N THR A 14 28.86 29.13 -0.93
CA THR A 14 27.45 29.54 -1.03
C THR A 14 26.56 28.96 0.08
N ARG A 15 26.89 27.77 0.60
CA ARG A 15 26.13 27.11 1.69
C ARG A 15 26.59 27.48 3.09
N SER A 16 27.82 27.95 3.24
CA SER A 16 28.43 28.30 4.53
C SER A 16 27.74 29.48 5.25
N GLY A 17 26.85 30.22 4.56
CA GLY A 17 26.16 31.37 5.13
C GLY A 17 27.08 32.56 5.42
N LEU A 18 28.33 32.55 4.93
CA LEU A 18 29.29 33.63 5.10
C LEU A 18 28.76 34.94 4.48
N ALA A 19 28.93 36.04 5.20
CA ALA A 19 28.55 37.37 4.74
C ALA A 19 29.50 37.86 3.63
N LEU A 20 29.18 37.50 2.38
CA LEU A 20 29.92 37.95 1.19
C LEU A 20 29.47 39.36 0.77
N THR A 21 30.43 40.21 0.40
CA THR A 21 30.16 41.49 -0.25
C THR A 21 29.49 41.29 -1.62
N ASN A 22 28.78 42.29 -2.14
CA ASN A 22 28.10 42.18 -3.43
C ASN A 22 29.07 41.86 -4.59
N ALA A 23 30.30 42.37 -4.54
CA ALA A 23 31.34 42.07 -5.53
C ALA A 23 31.77 40.58 -5.47
N GLN A 24 32.04 40.06 -4.26
CA GLN A 24 32.42 38.65 -4.07
C GLN A 24 31.28 37.69 -4.45
N ARG A 25 30.03 38.06 -4.16
CA ARG A 25 28.86 37.27 -4.59
C ARG A 25 28.75 37.21 -6.11
N GLY A 26 29.03 38.32 -6.79
CA GLY A 26 29.09 38.39 -8.24
C GLY A 26 30.19 37.51 -8.83
N GLU A 27 31.38 37.51 -8.22
CA GLU A 27 32.50 36.65 -8.65
C GLU A 27 32.19 35.16 -8.49
N VAL A 28 31.64 34.74 -7.33
CA VAL A 28 31.25 33.35 -7.09
C VAL A 28 30.20 32.88 -8.10
N ALA A 29 29.18 33.71 -8.37
CA ALA A 29 28.15 33.41 -9.36
C ALA A 29 28.73 33.34 -10.79
N SER A 30 29.65 34.22 -11.14
CA SER A 30 30.33 34.21 -12.44
C SER A 30 31.19 32.94 -12.62
N CYS A 31 31.96 32.55 -11.61
CA CYS A 31 32.77 31.34 -11.64
C CYS A 31 31.91 30.07 -11.78
N LEU A 32 30.82 29.96 -11.01
CA LEU A 32 29.88 28.84 -11.13
C LEU A 32 29.23 28.77 -12.52
N SER A 33 28.87 29.92 -13.10
CA SER A 33 28.31 29.97 -14.46
C SER A 33 29.30 29.51 -15.54
N ARG A 34 30.58 29.85 -15.40
CA ARG A 34 31.64 29.42 -16.32
C ARG A 34 31.94 27.93 -16.19
N ILE A 35 31.92 27.39 -14.98
CA ILE A 35 32.06 25.94 -14.76
C ILE A 35 30.87 25.20 -15.40
N ARG A 36 29.63 25.68 -15.21
CA ARG A 36 28.44 25.10 -15.84
C ARG A 36 28.47 25.16 -17.37
N ALA A 37 28.98 26.25 -17.94
CA ALA A 37 29.17 26.35 -19.39
C ALA A 37 30.19 25.32 -19.91
N LEU A 38 31.26 25.06 -19.15
CA LEU A 38 32.25 24.02 -19.48
C LEU A 38 31.70 22.60 -19.32
N GLU A 39 30.79 22.37 -18.38
CA GLU A 39 30.07 21.07 -18.23
C GLU A 39 29.14 20.82 -19.42
N LEU A 40 28.42 21.85 -19.89
CA LEU A 40 27.56 21.78 -21.07
C LEU A 40 28.35 21.53 -22.36
N ASP A 41 29.51 22.16 -22.51
CA ASP A 41 30.38 22.03 -23.70
C ASP A 41 31.09 20.66 -23.77
N ARG A 42 31.41 20.07 -22.61
CA ARG A 42 32.11 18.77 -22.53
C ARG A 42 31.18 17.57 -22.37
N GLY A 43 29.90 17.79 -22.06
CA GLY A 43 28.93 16.72 -21.83
C GLY A 43 29.18 15.89 -20.57
N GLU A 44 30.05 16.36 -19.67
CA GLU A 44 30.39 15.70 -18.39
C GLU A 44 30.11 16.68 -17.24
N SER A 45 29.38 16.22 -16.21
CA SER A 45 29.21 16.97 -14.97
C SER A 45 30.45 16.81 -14.08
N PHE A 46 31.07 17.91 -13.69
CA PHE A 46 32.17 17.87 -12.74
C PHE A 46 31.59 17.80 -11.32
N GLY A 47 31.72 16.64 -10.67
CA GLY A 47 31.28 16.42 -9.28
C GLY A 47 29.82 15.97 -9.17
N GLY A 48 29.64 14.74 -8.68
CA GLY A 48 28.39 14.16 -8.24
C GLY A 48 28.13 14.40 -6.75
N ASP A 49 26.86 14.31 -6.39
CA ASP A 49 26.27 14.41 -5.05
C ASP A 49 26.30 15.80 -4.40
N ILE A 50 25.39 16.69 -4.82
CA ILE A 50 24.38 17.25 -3.91
C ILE A 50 23.06 17.46 -4.66
N ALA A 51 22.00 16.93 -4.05
CA ALA A 51 20.62 16.88 -4.47
C ALA A 51 20.06 18.15 -5.16
N LEU A 52 19.45 17.89 -6.31
CA LEU A 52 18.50 18.75 -7.00
C LEU A 52 17.18 18.76 -6.21
N LEU A 53 17.10 19.52 -5.11
CA LEU A 53 15.85 19.73 -4.36
C LEU A 53 15.80 21.11 -3.69
N SER A 54 15.63 22.16 -4.49
CA SER A 54 15.13 23.46 -4.02
C SER A 54 14.64 24.32 -5.19
N MET A 55 13.58 23.84 -5.84
CA MET A 55 12.63 24.69 -6.55
C MET A 55 11.23 24.16 -6.24
N MET A 56 10.77 24.42 -5.01
CA MET A 56 9.36 24.43 -4.66
C MET A 56 9.19 25.26 -3.39
N GLU A 57 8.51 26.39 -3.51
CA GLU A 57 7.94 27.15 -2.40
C GLU A 57 7.00 26.26 -1.56
N PRO A 58 6.71 26.68 -0.31
CA PRO A 58 5.34 26.58 0.15
C PRO A 58 4.79 27.94 0.57
N ALA A 59 3.70 28.30 -0.10
CA ALA A 59 2.66 29.13 0.49
C ALA A 59 2.04 28.39 1.69
N VAL A 60 1.95 29.05 2.84
CA VAL A 60 1.01 28.68 3.91
C VAL A 60 0.15 29.90 4.21
N ALA A 61 -1.12 29.77 3.83
CA ALA A 61 -2.22 30.57 4.32
C ALA A 61 -2.82 29.88 5.56
N ASN A 62 -3.27 30.66 6.55
CA ASN A 62 -4.58 30.42 7.15
C ASN A 62 -5.17 31.66 7.85
N LYS A 63 -6.30 32.07 7.27
CA LYS A 63 -7.54 32.73 7.77
C LYS A 63 -7.73 32.69 9.31
N THR A 64 -8.36 33.68 9.95
CA THR A 64 -9.76 34.12 9.80
C THR A 64 -9.98 35.41 10.61
N GLY A 65 -11.00 36.20 10.22
CA GLY A 65 -11.22 37.56 10.67
C GLY A 65 -12.20 37.73 11.84
N TRP A 66 -13.06 38.74 11.67
CA TRP A 66 -14.01 39.35 12.62
C TRP A 66 -13.43 40.50 13.45
N ASN A 67 -13.66 41.73 12.96
CA ASN A 67 -14.39 42.76 13.71
C ASN A 67 -14.61 44.03 12.85
N ASN A 68 -15.83 44.13 12.29
CA ASN A 68 -16.41 45.39 11.86
C ASN A 68 -17.15 46.00 13.06
N ALA A 69 -16.79 47.22 13.46
CA ALA A 69 -17.61 48.05 14.34
C ALA A 69 -17.74 49.46 13.75
N ARG A 70 -18.90 49.64 13.10
CA ARG A 70 -19.69 50.86 12.86
C ARG A 70 -19.08 52.21 13.27
N ARG A 71 -19.07 53.14 12.31
CA ARG A 71 -19.56 54.50 12.54
C ARG A 71 -20.65 54.81 11.53
N ALA A 72 -21.86 54.98 12.05
CA ALA A 72 -23.00 55.53 11.36
C ALA A 72 -23.13 57.01 11.77
N GLN A 73 -23.36 57.89 10.80
CA GLN A 73 -24.29 59.00 10.95
C GLN A 73 -25.68 58.46 10.52
N PRO A 74 -26.80 59.01 11.04
CA PRO A 74 -27.41 60.12 10.30
C PRO A 74 -28.19 61.16 11.14
N ASP A 75 -28.35 62.31 10.49
CA ASP A 75 -29.52 63.21 10.39
C ASP A 75 -29.84 64.34 11.39
N PRO A 76 -30.46 65.43 10.87
CA PRO A 76 -30.39 66.81 11.39
C PRO A 76 -31.69 67.27 12.06
N VAL A 77 -31.63 68.40 12.78
CA VAL A 77 -32.80 69.08 13.36
C VAL A 77 -32.82 70.56 12.93
N GLU A 78 -34.02 71.01 12.59
CA GLU A 78 -34.48 72.28 12.02
C GLU A 78 -34.15 73.59 12.78
N PRO A 79 -34.36 74.77 12.14
CA PRO A 79 -33.82 76.07 12.55
C PRO A 79 -34.77 76.93 13.40
N ALA A 80 -34.21 77.88 14.14
CA ALA A 80 -34.93 78.96 14.84
C ALA A 80 -34.40 80.35 14.44
N GLN A 81 -35.33 81.30 14.47
CA GLN A 81 -35.40 82.59 13.79
C GLN A 81 -34.49 83.70 14.33
N ALA A 82 -34.23 84.70 13.48
CA ALA A 82 -33.62 86.00 13.79
C ALA A 82 -34.70 87.11 13.90
N PRO A 83 -34.50 88.16 14.72
CA PRO A 83 -35.31 89.38 14.65
C PRO A 83 -34.57 90.55 13.96
N GLU A 84 -35.35 91.17 13.07
CA GLU A 84 -35.54 92.60 12.73
C GLU A 84 -34.48 93.69 12.94
N ALA A 85 -34.45 94.55 11.91
CA ALA A 85 -33.77 95.82 11.82
C ALA A 85 -34.77 96.99 11.98
N GLU A 86 -34.28 98.14 12.44
CA GLU A 86 -34.88 99.46 12.20
C GLU A 86 -33.97 100.27 11.26
N PRO A 87 -34.50 101.24 10.49
CA PRO A 87 -34.31 102.64 10.91
C PRO A 87 -35.41 103.67 10.50
N VAL A 88 -35.66 104.63 11.42
CA VAL A 88 -35.73 106.12 11.31
C VAL A 88 -36.74 106.82 10.34
N PRO A 89 -37.41 107.94 10.74
CA PRO A 89 -38.69 108.42 10.19
C PRO A 89 -38.60 109.61 9.22
N PRO A 90 -39.72 110.01 8.56
CA PRO A 90 -40.09 111.45 8.53
C PRO A 90 -41.65 111.66 8.52
N PRO A 91 -42.21 112.82 8.10
CA PRO A 91 -42.83 113.84 8.96
C PRO A 91 -44.38 113.89 8.88
N ALA A 92 -44.97 114.76 9.70
CA ALA A 92 -46.41 114.99 9.92
C ALA A 92 -47.33 114.82 8.69
N GLU A 93 -48.30 113.90 8.81
CA GLU A 93 -49.29 113.56 7.78
C GLU A 93 -50.51 114.51 7.78
N ASP A 94 -50.90 114.94 6.57
CA ASP A 94 -52.14 115.65 6.24
C ASP A 94 -53.39 114.84 6.65
N MET A 95 -54.37 115.47 7.31
CA MET A 95 -55.64 114.83 7.70
C MET A 95 -56.47 114.25 6.53
N ILE A 96 -56.12 114.57 5.28
CA ILE A 96 -56.79 114.08 4.07
C ILE A 96 -56.23 112.71 3.64
N SER A 97 -54.95 112.42 3.88
CA SER A 97 -54.36 111.11 3.54
C SER A 97 -54.82 110.01 4.50
N THR A 98 -55.00 110.34 5.78
CA THR A 98 -55.58 109.45 6.80
C THR A 98 -57.04 109.09 6.50
N ALA A 99 -57.85 110.04 6.01
CA ALA A 99 -59.24 109.77 5.60
C ALA A 99 -59.34 108.80 4.41
N ARG A 100 -58.53 108.98 3.36
CA ARG A 100 -58.53 108.08 2.20
C ARG A 100 -58.01 106.68 2.53
N ARG A 101 -57.06 106.56 3.46
CA ARG A 101 -56.56 105.26 3.92
C ARG A 101 -57.65 104.47 4.65
N LEU A 102 -58.44 105.13 5.50
CA LEU A 102 -59.59 104.51 6.16
C LEU A 102 -60.67 104.07 5.17
N GLU A 103 -60.94 104.87 4.15
CA GLU A 103 -61.89 104.52 3.08
C GLU A 103 -61.42 103.29 2.29
N ALA A 104 -60.16 103.27 1.85
CA ALA A 104 -59.61 102.12 1.12
C ALA A 104 -59.61 100.83 1.97
N GLN A 105 -59.32 100.92 3.27
CA GLN A 105 -59.39 99.78 4.19
C GLN A 105 -60.82 99.30 4.42
N SER A 106 -61.81 100.20 4.43
CA SER A 106 -63.23 99.84 4.59
C SER A 106 -63.77 99.03 3.40
N VAL A 107 -63.42 99.41 2.17
CA VAL A 107 -63.84 98.70 0.96
C VAL A 107 -63.19 97.32 0.89
N LEU A 108 -61.94 97.18 1.35
CA LEU A 108 -61.24 95.90 1.38
C LEU A 108 -61.89 94.93 2.39
N ALA A 109 -62.27 95.42 3.57
CA ALA A 109 -63.03 94.62 4.55
C ALA A 109 -64.42 94.20 4.04
N GLU A 110 -65.10 95.05 3.27
CA GLU A 110 -66.37 94.72 2.63
C GLU A 110 -66.21 93.64 1.54
N ALA A 111 -65.10 93.70 0.78
CA ALA A 111 -64.74 92.66 -0.19
C ALA A 111 -64.49 91.30 0.48
N ASP A 112 -63.78 91.28 1.61
CA ASP A 112 -63.55 90.07 2.42
C ASP A 112 -64.87 89.48 2.97
N MET A 113 -65.80 90.33 3.40
CA MET A 113 -67.13 89.89 3.81
C MET A 113 -67.94 89.32 2.65
N ALA A 114 -67.91 89.94 1.46
CA ALA A 114 -68.59 89.41 0.27
C ALA A 114 -68.00 88.05 -0.14
N TRP A 115 -66.69 87.88 0.02
CA TRP A 115 -65.99 86.61 -0.19
C TRP A 115 -66.44 85.53 0.80
N GLY A 116 -66.45 85.84 2.11
CA GLY A 116 -66.90 84.92 3.15
C GLY A 116 -68.37 84.49 2.98
N ASN A 117 -69.20 85.35 2.38
CA ASN A 117 -70.60 85.07 2.07
C ASN A 117 -70.82 84.36 0.72
N ALA A 118 -69.75 83.86 0.09
CA ALA A 118 -69.77 83.18 -1.21
C ALA A 118 -70.35 84.01 -2.38
N LYS A 119 -70.40 85.34 -2.24
CA LYS A 119 -70.83 86.25 -3.31
C LYS A 119 -69.65 86.63 -4.20
N TYR A 120 -69.08 85.63 -4.88
CA TYR A 120 -67.80 85.75 -5.59
C TYR A 120 -67.77 86.84 -6.69
N ALA A 121 -68.89 87.06 -7.40
CA ALA A 121 -68.99 88.13 -8.41
C ALA A 121 -68.98 89.53 -7.79
N GLU A 122 -69.59 89.69 -6.61
CA GLU A 122 -69.62 90.95 -5.86
C GLU A 122 -68.28 91.22 -5.18
N ALA A 123 -67.68 90.18 -4.57
CA ALA A 123 -66.34 90.22 -4.00
C ALA A 123 -65.29 90.62 -5.03
N GLN A 124 -65.34 90.04 -6.25
CA GLN A 124 -64.41 90.39 -7.34
C GLN A 124 -64.46 91.88 -7.71
N ARG A 125 -65.66 92.47 -7.73
CA ARG A 125 -65.85 93.90 -8.02
C ARG A 125 -65.29 94.77 -6.89
N LEU A 126 -65.54 94.41 -5.64
CA LEU A 126 -65.09 95.16 -4.45
C LEU A 126 -63.57 95.11 -4.27
N TYR A 127 -62.92 93.96 -4.49
CA TYR A 127 -61.46 93.87 -4.45
C TYR A 127 -60.80 94.76 -5.52
N ARG A 128 -61.35 94.80 -6.73
CA ARG A 128 -60.86 95.71 -7.79
C ARG A 128 -60.99 97.17 -7.38
N GLN A 129 -62.14 97.54 -6.80
CA GLN A 129 -62.39 98.89 -6.30
C GLN A 129 -61.45 99.28 -5.16
N ALA A 130 -61.17 98.36 -4.23
CA ALA A 130 -60.22 98.57 -3.14
C ALA A 130 -58.78 98.82 -3.65
N ILE A 131 -58.34 98.05 -4.66
CA ILE A 131 -57.01 98.22 -5.28
C ILE A 131 -56.90 99.55 -6.04
N GLU A 132 -57.94 99.94 -6.78
CA GLU A 132 -57.96 101.20 -7.53
C GLU A 132 -57.92 102.44 -6.61
N LEU A 133 -58.66 102.41 -5.50
CA LEU A 133 -58.69 103.51 -4.53
C LEU A 133 -57.46 103.54 -3.61
N GLY A 134 -56.91 102.37 -3.29
CA GLY A 134 -55.90 102.19 -2.24
C GLY A 134 -54.46 101.99 -2.69
N ARG A 135 -54.16 102.03 -4.00
CA ARG A 135 -52.82 101.68 -4.55
C ARG A 135 -51.62 102.43 -3.94
N GLY A 136 -51.84 103.63 -3.40
CA GLY A 136 -50.79 104.41 -2.72
C GLY A 136 -50.85 104.39 -1.19
N TYR A 137 -51.86 103.73 -0.59
CA TYR A 137 -52.18 103.82 0.85
C TYR A 137 -52.38 102.45 1.53
N LEU A 138 -52.49 101.36 0.76
CA LEU A 138 -52.54 99.97 1.23
C LEU A 138 -51.13 99.36 1.27
N SER A 139 -50.89 98.40 2.17
CA SER A 139 -49.61 97.67 2.19
C SER A 139 -49.49 96.73 0.99
N ALA A 140 -48.26 96.42 0.58
CA ALA A 140 -48.01 95.50 -0.53
C ALA A 140 -48.67 94.12 -0.32
N ASP A 141 -48.70 93.63 0.92
CA ASP A 141 -49.32 92.36 1.28
C ASP A 141 -50.85 92.38 1.12
N GLN A 142 -51.50 93.51 1.44
CA GLN A 142 -52.95 93.66 1.27
C GLN A 142 -53.35 93.68 -0.20
N VAL A 143 -52.53 94.30 -1.06
CA VAL A 143 -52.75 94.29 -2.51
C VAL A 143 -52.56 92.89 -3.08
N ALA A 144 -51.51 92.17 -2.68
CA ALA A 144 -51.24 90.81 -3.15
C ALA A 144 -52.37 89.82 -2.75
N LEU A 145 -52.88 89.92 -1.52
CA LEU A 145 -54.00 89.09 -1.06
C LEU A 145 -55.29 89.39 -1.87
N ALA A 146 -55.60 90.66 -2.10
CA ALA A 146 -56.77 91.06 -2.88
C ALA A 146 -56.68 90.61 -4.35
N GLU A 147 -55.50 90.68 -4.97
CA GLU A 147 -55.26 90.17 -6.31
C GLU A 147 -55.41 88.65 -6.38
N SER A 148 -54.85 87.93 -5.41
CA SER A 148 -55.01 86.47 -5.28
C SER A 148 -56.50 86.09 -5.18
N ARG A 149 -57.25 86.68 -4.25
CA ARG A 149 -58.69 86.42 -4.09
C ARG A 149 -59.50 86.76 -5.34
N MET A 150 -59.17 87.86 -6.04
CA MET A 150 -59.82 88.21 -7.30
C MET A 150 -59.63 87.13 -8.37
N THR A 151 -58.42 86.55 -8.47
CA THR A 151 -58.13 85.47 -9.42
C THR A 151 -58.82 84.16 -9.04
N GLU A 152 -58.87 83.82 -7.75
CA GLU A 152 -59.60 82.66 -7.24
C GLU A 152 -61.10 82.77 -7.53
N ALA A 153 -61.71 83.94 -7.31
CA ALA A 153 -63.14 84.18 -7.66
C ALA A 153 -63.41 83.88 -9.14
N ALA A 154 -62.50 84.31 -10.03
CA ALA A 154 -62.64 84.11 -11.47
C ALA A 154 -62.55 82.63 -11.87
N VAL A 155 -61.75 81.82 -11.16
CA VAL A 155 -61.65 80.37 -11.39
C VAL A 155 -62.90 79.66 -10.92
N VAL A 156 -63.43 80.02 -9.75
CA VAL A 156 -64.69 79.43 -9.21
C VAL A 156 -65.88 79.77 -10.11
N LEU A 157 -65.95 80.99 -10.65
CA LEU A 157 -66.96 81.39 -11.65
C LEU A 157 -66.83 80.63 -12.98
N ARG A 158 -65.62 80.18 -13.35
CA ARG A 158 -65.36 79.42 -14.59
C ARG A 158 -65.64 77.92 -14.44
N GLY A 159 -65.42 77.36 -13.25
CA GLY A 159 -65.62 75.94 -12.95
C GLY A 159 -67.08 75.47 -12.87
N ASN A 160 -68.06 76.39 -12.88
CA ASN A 160 -69.47 76.07 -12.64
C ASN A 160 -70.40 76.28 -13.86
N LEU A 161 -69.91 76.01 -15.07
CA LEU A 161 -70.72 75.95 -16.29
C LEU A 161 -70.90 74.48 -16.75
N PRO A 162 -72.09 73.87 -16.63
CA PRO A 162 -72.39 72.61 -17.28
C PRO A 162 -72.82 72.88 -18.73
N SER A 163 -72.02 72.48 -19.71
CA SER A 163 -72.37 72.57 -21.13
C SER A 163 -72.09 71.25 -21.84
N GLY A 164 -73.10 70.75 -22.54
CA GLY A 164 -73.14 69.40 -23.11
C GLY A 164 -72.35 69.20 -24.40
N GLY A 165 -72.07 67.93 -24.68
CA GLY A 165 -71.49 67.45 -25.94
C GLY A 165 -71.15 65.96 -25.91
N VAL A 166 -72.16 65.08 -25.92
CA VAL A 166 -72.01 63.60 -25.80
C VAL A 166 -71.18 62.96 -26.94
N LEU A 167 -70.94 63.65 -28.05
CA LEU A 167 -70.03 63.20 -29.13
C LEU A 167 -68.57 63.66 -28.97
N GLY A 168 -68.34 64.78 -28.29
CA GLY A 168 -66.99 65.21 -27.90
C GLY A 168 -66.48 64.41 -26.71
N ASP A 169 -67.39 64.03 -25.80
CA ASP A 169 -67.07 63.24 -24.61
C ASP A 169 -66.67 61.80 -24.95
N ASP A 170 -67.31 61.15 -25.94
CA ASP A 170 -66.90 59.81 -26.41
C ASP A 170 -65.54 59.82 -27.13
N LEU A 171 -65.28 60.84 -27.97
CA LEU A 171 -63.98 61.00 -28.64
C LEU A 171 -62.86 61.32 -27.65
N ASN A 172 -63.14 62.12 -26.62
CA ASN A 172 -62.17 62.45 -25.58
C ASN A 172 -61.95 61.27 -24.62
N THR A 173 -63.01 60.50 -24.31
CA THR A 173 -62.89 59.28 -23.50
C THR A 173 -62.10 58.20 -24.24
N ARG A 174 -62.33 58.01 -25.54
CA ARG A 174 -61.54 57.09 -26.39
C ARG A 174 -60.10 57.54 -26.56
N SER A 175 -59.84 58.84 -26.71
CA SER A 175 -58.47 59.35 -26.85
C SER A 175 -57.67 59.19 -25.55
N VAL A 176 -58.31 59.41 -24.39
CA VAL A 176 -57.72 59.19 -23.06
C VAL A 176 -57.48 57.69 -22.81
N ALA A 177 -58.44 56.82 -23.13
CA ALA A 177 -58.26 55.37 -22.99
C ALA A 177 -57.13 54.84 -23.89
N ARG A 178 -56.98 55.40 -25.11
CA ARG A 178 -55.87 55.09 -26.02
C ARG A 178 -54.53 55.54 -25.45
N GLN A 179 -54.44 56.79 -24.96
CA GLN A 179 -53.22 57.32 -24.33
C GLN A 179 -52.83 56.52 -23.07
N GLN A 180 -53.81 56.08 -22.28
CA GLN A 180 -53.58 55.25 -21.11
C GLN A 180 -53.02 53.88 -21.51
N THR A 181 -53.66 53.19 -22.47
CA THR A 181 -53.19 51.89 -22.98
C THR A 181 -51.78 52.00 -23.58
N GLU A 182 -51.49 53.09 -24.29
CA GLU A 182 -50.17 53.38 -24.85
C GLU A 182 -49.12 53.61 -23.75
N ALA A 183 -49.45 54.38 -22.71
CA ALA A 183 -48.56 54.59 -21.56
C ALA A 183 -48.31 53.30 -20.77
N GLU A 184 -49.33 52.48 -20.56
CA GLU A 184 -49.21 51.17 -19.89
C GLU A 184 -48.36 50.20 -20.73
N PHE A 185 -48.53 50.20 -22.05
CA PHE A 185 -47.69 49.43 -22.98
C PHE A 185 -46.23 49.89 -22.92
N VAL A 186 -45.96 51.18 -23.06
CA VAL A 186 -44.60 51.75 -23.03
C VAL A 186 -43.92 51.45 -21.69
N ASN A 187 -44.62 51.63 -20.57
CA ASN A 187 -44.11 51.29 -19.24
C ASN A 187 -43.79 49.79 -19.13
N ALA A 188 -44.65 48.90 -19.63
CA ALA A 188 -44.40 47.46 -19.61
C ALA A 188 -43.20 47.06 -20.51
N ILE A 189 -43.01 47.71 -21.65
CA ILE A 189 -41.84 47.52 -22.51
C ILE A 189 -40.56 48.01 -21.82
N GLU A 190 -40.58 49.20 -21.20
CA GLU A 190 -39.44 49.76 -20.47
C GLU A 190 -39.05 48.88 -19.27
N GLN A 191 -40.03 48.35 -18.54
CA GLN A 191 -39.80 47.39 -17.46
C GLN A 191 -39.22 46.07 -17.97
N ALA A 192 -39.68 45.59 -19.13
CA ALA A 192 -39.14 44.39 -19.77
C ALA A 192 -37.69 44.59 -20.23
N GLU A 193 -37.35 45.74 -20.82
CA GLU A 193 -35.98 46.08 -21.23
C GLU A 193 -35.06 46.28 -20.01
N SER A 194 -35.55 46.91 -18.95
CA SER A 194 -34.82 47.04 -17.68
C SER A 194 -34.55 45.67 -17.05
N ALA A 195 -35.56 44.79 -17.00
CA ALA A 195 -35.39 43.43 -16.49
C ALA A 195 -34.38 42.62 -17.32
N MET A 196 -34.40 42.78 -18.65
CA MET A 196 -33.41 42.19 -19.56
C MET A 196 -31.99 42.73 -19.26
N ALA A 197 -31.84 44.04 -19.04
CA ALA A 197 -30.55 44.65 -18.70
C ALA A 197 -30.01 44.17 -17.33
N THR A 198 -30.91 43.88 -16.37
CA THR A 198 -30.54 43.32 -15.07
C THR A 198 -30.24 41.81 -15.10
N GLY A 199 -30.52 41.13 -16.23
CA GLY A 199 -30.30 39.69 -16.40
C GLY A 199 -31.43 38.79 -15.86
N ASP A 200 -32.56 39.36 -15.46
CA ASP A 200 -33.74 38.63 -14.98
C ASP A 200 -34.70 38.37 -16.16
N MET A 201 -34.35 37.38 -16.98
CA MET A 201 -35.06 37.05 -18.23
C MET A 201 -36.50 36.58 -17.99
N GLY A 202 -36.78 35.96 -16.83
CA GLY A 202 -38.13 35.52 -16.46
C GLY A 202 -39.07 36.71 -16.29
N LYS A 203 -38.66 37.71 -15.49
CA LYS A 203 -39.45 38.94 -15.33
C LYS A 203 -39.55 39.74 -16.62
N ALA A 204 -38.48 39.80 -17.41
CA ALA A 204 -38.50 40.48 -18.71
C ALA A 204 -39.57 39.89 -19.64
N ARG A 205 -39.68 38.57 -19.69
CA ARG A 205 -40.70 37.86 -20.48
C ARG A 205 -42.11 38.11 -19.96
N ASP A 206 -42.31 38.15 -18.65
CA ASP A 206 -43.61 38.42 -18.03
C ASP A 206 -44.09 39.84 -18.34
N TYR A 207 -43.21 40.84 -18.24
CA TYR A 207 -43.53 42.24 -18.60
C TYR A 207 -43.81 42.41 -20.10
N ALA A 208 -43.02 41.79 -20.97
CA ALA A 208 -43.26 41.83 -22.42
C ALA A 208 -44.58 41.11 -22.81
N SER A 209 -44.92 40.03 -22.12
CA SER A 209 -46.22 39.34 -22.28
C SER A 209 -47.38 40.20 -21.79
N THR A 210 -47.18 40.96 -20.70
CA THR A 210 -48.16 41.90 -20.14
C THR A 210 -48.39 43.09 -21.08
N ALA A 211 -47.32 43.62 -21.69
CA ALA A 211 -47.42 44.65 -22.73
C ALA A 211 -48.29 44.17 -23.91
N LYS A 212 -48.05 42.95 -24.37
CA LYS A 212 -48.86 42.30 -25.42
C LYS A 212 -50.33 42.12 -25.03
N LEU A 213 -50.59 41.71 -23.80
CA LEU A 213 -51.95 41.52 -23.29
C LEU A 213 -52.71 42.86 -23.23
N THR A 214 -52.06 43.90 -22.71
CA THR A 214 -52.60 45.26 -22.59
C THR A 214 -52.94 45.84 -23.97
N LEU A 215 -52.04 45.66 -24.95
CA LEU A 215 -52.27 46.07 -26.33
C LEU A 215 -53.47 45.34 -26.97
N ASN A 216 -53.59 44.03 -26.76
CA ASN A 216 -54.71 43.23 -27.28
C ASN A 216 -56.06 43.60 -26.63
N GLN A 217 -56.07 43.93 -25.34
CA GLN A 217 -57.27 44.41 -24.64
C GLN A 217 -57.76 45.76 -25.18
N GLY A 218 -56.84 46.62 -25.62
CA GLY A 218 -57.13 47.92 -26.23
C GLY A 218 -57.25 47.93 -27.76
N ARG A 219 -57.37 46.77 -28.44
CA ARG A 219 -57.32 46.66 -29.92
C ARG A 219 -58.24 47.65 -30.65
N ASP A 220 -59.46 47.84 -30.15
CA ASP A 220 -60.48 48.68 -30.78
C ASP A 220 -60.19 50.19 -30.66
N LEU A 221 -59.15 50.58 -29.90
CA LEU A 221 -58.75 51.98 -29.64
C LEU A 221 -57.68 52.51 -30.61
N PHE A 222 -57.04 51.62 -31.39
CA PHE A 222 -55.90 51.96 -32.26
C PHE A 222 -56.25 51.82 -33.75
N ASP A 223 -55.53 52.55 -34.59
CA ASP A 223 -55.56 52.32 -36.04
C ASP A 223 -54.78 51.04 -36.37
N ILE A 224 -55.18 50.35 -37.44
CA ILE A 224 -54.64 49.04 -37.84
C ILE A 224 -53.12 49.09 -37.97
N GLY A 225 -52.57 50.14 -38.61
CA GLY A 225 -51.13 50.27 -38.80
C GLY A 225 -50.36 50.48 -37.49
N THR A 226 -50.90 51.28 -36.57
CA THR A 226 -50.26 51.57 -35.27
C THR A 226 -50.29 50.37 -34.33
N PHE A 227 -51.38 49.59 -34.36
CA PHE A 227 -51.49 48.36 -33.58
C PHE A 227 -50.50 47.30 -34.07
N GLU A 228 -50.36 47.13 -35.39
CA GLU A 228 -49.43 46.17 -35.98
C GLU A 228 -47.96 46.50 -35.66
N SER A 229 -47.56 47.78 -35.66
CA SER A 229 -46.20 48.17 -35.29
C SER A 229 -45.91 47.90 -33.81
N MET A 230 -46.82 48.28 -32.91
CA MET A 230 -46.64 48.03 -31.47
C MET A 230 -46.62 46.54 -31.14
N LEU A 231 -47.41 45.73 -31.85
CA LEU A 231 -47.40 44.29 -31.70
C LEU A 231 -46.06 43.69 -32.17
N LEU A 232 -45.53 44.17 -33.29
CA LEU A 232 -44.22 43.78 -33.83
C LEU A 232 -43.08 44.15 -32.87
N ASP A 233 -43.13 45.33 -32.24
CA ASP A 233 -42.14 45.75 -31.25
C ASP A 233 -42.15 44.83 -30.02
N ALA A 234 -43.32 44.46 -29.53
CA ALA A 234 -43.44 43.50 -28.43
C ALA A 234 -42.96 42.09 -28.84
N ASP A 235 -43.24 41.65 -30.07
CA ASP A 235 -42.77 40.36 -30.60
C ASP A 235 -41.26 40.30 -30.77
N THR A 236 -40.66 41.37 -31.31
CA THR A 236 -39.20 41.47 -31.45
C THR A 236 -38.51 41.55 -30.09
N LEU A 237 -39.12 42.20 -29.10
CA LEU A 237 -38.62 42.18 -27.72
C LEU A 237 -38.68 40.77 -27.12
N LEU A 238 -39.80 40.06 -27.26
CA LEU A 238 -39.93 38.67 -26.78
C LEU A 238 -38.91 37.73 -27.45
N ALA A 239 -38.67 37.88 -28.75
CA ALA A 239 -37.65 37.11 -29.45
C ALA A 239 -36.24 37.39 -28.90
N ARG A 240 -35.90 38.67 -28.65
CA ARG A 240 -34.63 39.07 -28.02
C ARG A 240 -34.46 38.47 -26.62
N ILE A 241 -35.53 38.46 -25.81
CA ILE A 241 -35.52 37.87 -24.46
C ILE A 241 -35.25 36.36 -24.53
N ASN A 242 -35.97 35.62 -25.40
CA ASN A 242 -35.80 34.18 -25.54
C ASN A 242 -34.39 33.81 -26.03
N ASP A 243 -33.84 34.57 -26.99
CA ASP A 243 -32.47 34.37 -27.48
C ASP A 243 -31.43 34.63 -26.37
N ALA A 244 -31.65 35.66 -25.55
CA ALA A 244 -30.77 35.97 -24.42
C ALA A 244 -30.83 34.90 -23.32
N GLU A 245 -32.03 34.39 -23.01
CA GLU A 245 -32.26 33.30 -22.05
C GLU A 245 -31.55 32.01 -22.49
N GLU A 246 -31.70 31.62 -23.76
CA GLU A 246 -31.05 30.40 -24.27
C GLU A 246 -29.53 30.54 -24.30
N ARG A 247 -28.99 31.72 -24.65
CA ARG A 247 -27.55 32.00 -24.54
C ARG A 247 -27.05 31.90 -23.10
N GLN A 248 -27.80 32.45 -22.14
CA GLN A 248 -27.45 32.38 -20.73
C GLN A 248 -27.46 30.93 -20.23
N ARG A 249 -28.47 30.15 -20.60
CA ARG A 249 -28.59 28.73 -20.28
C ARG A 249 -27.44 27.90 -20.86
N ILE A 250 -27.09 28.11 -22.13
CA ILE A 250 -25.94 27.45 -22.77
C ILE A 250 -24.65 27.79 -22.04
N SER A 251 -24.43 29.07 -21.70
CA SER A 251 -23.22 29.49 -20.97
C SER A 251 -23.12 28.91 -19.56
N GLU A 252 -24.24 28.78 -18.83
CA GLU A 252 -24.29 28.15 -17.51
C GLU A 252 -23.98 26.65 -17.62
N ILE A 253 -24.56 25.97 -18.62
CA ILE A 253 -24.28 24.55 -18.91
C ILE A 253 -22.80 24.35 -19.23
N GLU A 254 -22.20 25.22 -20.06
CA GLU A 254 -20.77 25.18 -20.38
C GLU A 254 -19.90 25.46 -19.16
N ARG A 255 -20.28 26.41 -18.30
CA ARG A 255 -19.57 26.73 -17.06
C ARG A 255 -19.60 25.56 -16.07
N VAL A 256 -20.76 24.91 -15.91
CA VAL A 256 -20.93 23.74 -15.04
C VAL A 256 -20.15 22.54 -15.61
N LYS A 257 -20.27 22.26 -16.92
CA LYS A 257 -19.51 21.19 -17.60
C LYS A 257 -18.00 21.45 -17.53
N GLY A 258 -17.56 22.68 -17.78
CA GLY A 258 -16.16 23.09 -17.71
C GLY A 258 -15.59 23.04 -16.29
N GLY A 259 -16.39 23.42 -15.28
CA GLY A 259 -16.04 23.29 -13.87
C GLY A 259 -15.91 21.83 -13.42
N ALA A 260 -16.86 20.98 -13.81
CA ALA A 260 -16.81 19.54 -13.54
C ALA A 260 -15.60 18.88 -14.23
N ALA A 261 -15.36 19.16 -15.51
CA ALA A 261 -14.21 18.66 -16.24
C ALA A 261 -12.90 19.09 -15.57
N ARG A 262 -12.73 20.38 -15.24
CA ARG A 262 -11.55 20.88 -14.51
C ARG A 262 -11.37 20.17 -13.17
N LYS A 263 -12.43 19.96 -12.40
CA LYS A 263 -12.36 19.25 -11.13
C LYS A 263 -11.89 17.81 -11.31
N THR A 264 -12.43 17.08 -12.28
CA THR A 264 -12.00 15.70 -12.56
C THR A 264 -10.54 15.62 -13.03
N VAL A 265 -10.07 16.60 -13.82
CA VAL A 265 -8.68 16.68 -14.26
C VAL A 265 -7.76 16.96 -13.08
N LEU A 266 -8.12 17.89 -12.19
CA LEU A 266 -7.35 18.19 -10.98
C LEU A 266 -7.30 16.99 -10.03
N GLU A 267 -8.41 16.29 -9.82
CA GLU A 267 -8.45 15.07 -9.00
C GLU A 267 -7.56 13.97 -9.60
N ARG A 268 -7.63 13.74 -10.91
CA ARG A 268 -6.74 12.77 -11.60
C ARG A 268 -5.27 13.18 -11.46
N ALA A 269 -4.95 14.46 -11.64
CA ALA A 269 -3.59 14.97 -11.48
C ALA A 269 -3.08 14.83 -10.04
N SER A 270 -3.93 15.05 -9.04
CA SER A 270 -3.57 14.84 -7.63
C SER A 270 -3.28 13.36 -7.32
N LYS A 271 -4.14 12.45 -7.79
CA LYS A 271 -3.93 11.00 -7.62
C LYS A 271 -2.67 10.51 -8.33
N ALA A 272 -2.39 11.03 -9.53
CA ALA A 272 -1.16 10.71 -10.25
C ALA A 272 0.08 11.11 -9.45
N ARG A 273 0.11 12.33 -8.88
CA ARG A 273 1.20 12.78 -8.01
C ARG A 273 1.36 11.92 -6.76
N GLU A 274 0.27 11.54 -6.11
CA GLU A 274 0.33 10.63 -4.94
C GLU A 274 0.91 9.26 -5.30
N VAL A 275 0.64 8.76 -6.51
CA VAL A 275 1.24 7.52 -7.01
C VAL A 275 2.73 7.71 -7.30
N ASP A 276 3.11 8.82 -7.95
CA ASP A 276 4.51 9.15 -8.24
C ASP A 276 5.33 9.28 -6.94
N ASP A 277 4.81 9.98 -5.93
CA ASP A 277 5.46 10.13 -4.62
C ASP A 277 5.65 8.78 -3.90
N LYS A 278 4.65 7.89 -3.99
CA LYS A 278 4.75 6.51 -3.46
C LYS A 278 5.80 5.69 -4.22
N ILE A 279 5.85 5.82 -5.55
CA ILE A 279 6.85 5.14 -6.38
C ILE A 279 8.25 5.60 -5.99
N ILE A 280 8.47 6.90 -5.79
CA ILE A 280 9.76 7.45 -5.34
C ILE A 280 10.16 6.85 -3.98
N GLY A 281 9.24 6.86 -3.00
CA GLY A 281 9.51 6.27 -1.68
C GLY A 281 9.80 4.75 -1.73
N LEU A 282 9.13 4.01 -2.61
CA LEU A 282 9.44 2.60 -2.86
C LEU A 282 10.81 2.42 -3.50
N ILE A 283 11.21 3.27 -4.45
CA ILE A 283 12.56 3.21 -5.06
C ILE A 283 13.65 3.49 -4.01
N GLU A 284 13.42 4.41 -3.08
CA GLU A 284 14.35 4.67 -1.97
C GLU A 284 14.47 3.45 -1.05
N SER A 285 13.34 2.79 -0.76
CA SER A 285 13.31 1.56 0.05
C SER A 285 14.06 0.42 -0.66
N VAL A 286 13.88 0.27 -1.98
CA VAL A 286 14.61 -0.70 -2.81
C VAL A 286 16.11 -0.46 -2.71
N ARG A 287 16.55 0.81 -2.77
CA ARG A 287 17.97 1.17 -2.63
C ARG A 287 18.50 0.84 -1.23
N ALA A 288 17.71 1.05 -0.18
CA ALA A 288 18.09 0.67 1.17
C ALA A 288 18.28 -0.85 1.29
N HIS A 289 17.34 -1.65 0.77
CA HIS A 289 17.48 -3.10 0.76
C HIS A 289 18.62 -3.62 -0.12
N GLN A 290 18.95 -2.93 -1.22
CA GLN A 290 20.14 -3.21 -2.00
C GLN A 290 21.43 -2.97 -1.20
N ALA A 291 21.49 -1.89 -0.41
CA ALA A 291 22.63 -1.60 0.45
C ALA A 291 22.81 -2.67 1.55
N GLU A 292 21.71 -3.23 2.05
CA GLU A 292 21.67 -4.35 2.98
C GLU A 292 21.94 -5.72 2.32
N GLN A 293 22.11 -5.77 0.99
CA GLN A 293 22.20 -7.00 0.18
C GLN A 293 20.97 -7.93 0.31
N ASN A 294 19.82 -7.38 0.73
CA ASN A 294 18.57 -8.11 0.85
C ASN A 294 17.74 -8.01 -0.43
N TYR A 295 18.22 -8.67 -1.49
CA TYR A 295 17.62 -8.58 -2.82
C TYR A 295 16.20 -9.15 -2.91
N GLU A 296 15.82 -10.07 -2.02
CA GLU A 296 14.47 -10.65 -1.99
C GLU A 296 13.42 -9.63 -1.55
N LYS A 297 13.70 -8.86 -0.48
CA LYS A 297 12.82 -7.76 -0.06
C LYS A 297 12.79 -6.63 -1.09
N ALA A 298 13.94 -6.31 -1.68
CA ALA A 298 14.02 -5.31 -2.74
C ALA A 298 13.12 -5.70 -3.94
N LEU A 299 13.09 -6.98 -4.33
CA LEU A 299 12.24 -7.47 -5.41
C LEU A 299 10.74 -7.32 -5.08
N GLN A 300 10.34 -7.60 -3.83
CA GLN A 300 8.95 -7.40 -3.37
C GLN A 300 8.52 -5.94 -3.46
N GLU A 301 9.42 -5.00 -3.15
CA GLU A 301 9.13 -3.57 -3.28
C GLU A 301 9.06 -3.12 -4.74
N VAL A 302 9.88 -3.70 -5.60
CA VAL A 302 9.77 -3.49 -7.06
C VAL A 302 8.45 -4.03 -7.61
N ASP A 303 7.97 -5.18 -7.13
CA ASP A 303 6.65 -5.70 -7.52
C ASP A 303 5.52 -4.76 -7.09
N ARG A 304 5.66 -4.07 -5.95
CA ARG A 304 4.71 -3.02 -5.53
C ARG A 304 4.77 -1.81 -6.46
N ILE A 305 5.95 -1.40 -6.93
CA ILE A 305 6.10 -0.34 -7.94
C ILE A 305 5.36 -0.74 -9.22
N LEU A 306 5.59 -1.96 -9.71
CA LEU A 306 4.96 -2.49 -10.92
C LEU A 306 3.45 -2.74 -10.76
N PHE A 307 2.98 -2.94 -9.53
CA PHE A 307 1.53 -2.99 -9.24
C PHE A 307 0.88 -1.61 -9.35
N LEU A 308 1.56 -0.55 -8.89
CA LEU A 308 1.07 0.83 -9.01
C LEU A 308 1.14 1.34 -10.45
N ASP A 309 2.26 1.08 -11.13
CA ASP A 309 2.48 1.40 -12.54
C ASP A 309 3.14 0.22 -13.27
N PRO A 310 2.33 -0.62 -13.97
CA PRO A 310 2.85 -1.78 -14.71
C PRO A 310 3.80 -1.43 -15.86
N GLN A 311 3.81 -0.19 -16.35
CA GLN A 311 4.67 0.24 -17.45
C GLN A 311 5.88 1.05 -16.99
N ASN A 312 6.07 1.18 -15.68
CA ASN A 312 7.21 1.93 -15.12
C ASN A 312 8.55 1.36 -15.62
N PRO A 313 9.38 2.15 -16.34
CA PRO A 313 10.64 1.67 -16.88
C PRO A 313 11.66 1.35 -15.78
N ALA A 314 11.67 2.12 -14.68
CA ALA A 314 12.57 1.89 -13.56
C ALA A 314 12.20 0.59 -12.83
N GLY A 315 10.91 0.34 -12.58
CA GLY A 315 10.44 -0.90 -11.95
C GLY A 315 10.85 -2.16 -12.75
N LYS A 316 10.66 -2.13 -14.08
CA LYS A 316 11.05 -3.26 -14.94
C LYS A 316 12.56 -3.51 -14.90
N LEU A 317 13.35 -2.46 -15.07
CA LEU A 317 14.81 -2.55 -15.02
C LEU A 317 15.29 -3.07 -13.66
N LEU A 318 14.77 -2.52 -12.56
CA LEU A 318 15.14 -2.93 -11.22
C LEU A 318 14.80 -4.39 -10.97
N ARG A 319 13.65 -4.88 -11.45
CA ARG A 319 13.27 -6.30 -11.31
C ARG A 319 14.29 -7.22 -11.99
N ASP A 320 14.65 -6.90 -13.23
CA ASP A 320 15.58 -7.72 -14.01
C ASP A 320 16.98 -7.71 -13.37
N VAL A 321 17.48 -6.52 -13.00
CA VAL A 321 18.80 -6.38 -12.35
C VAL A 321 18.84 -7.05 -10.98
N LEU A 322 17.80 -6.90 -10.15
CA LEU A 322 17.75 -7.52 -8.83
C LEU A 322 17.66 -9.05 -8.91
N ALA A 323 16.91 -9.57 -9.88
CA ALA A 323 16.83 -11.01 -10.14
C ALA A 323 18.22 -11.57 -10.50
N ASP A 324 18.96 -10.89 -11.37
CA ASP A 324 20.32 -11.26 -11.74
C ASP A 324 21.28 -11.19 -10.54
N LEU A 325 21.21 -10.13 -9.74
CA LEU A 325 22.02 -9.97 -8.53
C LEU A 325 21.74 -11.06 -7.48
N MET A 326 20.48 -11.47 -7.33
CA MET A 326 20.10 -12.57 -6.43
C MET A 326 20.74 -13.89 -6.87
N ILE A 327 20.75 -14.18 -8.17
CA ILE A 327 21.41 -15.37 -8.73
C ILE A 327 22.92 -15.28 -8.50
N LEU A 328 23.54 -14.12 -8.76
CA LEU A 328 24.98 -13.92 -8.58
C LEU A 328 25.40 -14.08 -7.12
N SER A 329 24.64 -13.50 -6.17
CA SER A 329 24.89 -13.65 -4.74
C SER A 329 24.81 -15.12 -4.32
N ARG A 330 23.76 -15.83 -4.76
CA ARG A 330 23.61 -17.27 -4.49
C ARG A 330 24.77 -18.07 -5.09
N TYR A 331 25.16 -17.77 -6.32
CA TYR A 331 26.32 -18.40 -6.97
C TYR A 331 27.61 -18.18 -6.18
N GLN A 332 27.88 -16.94 -5.74
CA GLN A 332 29.06 -16.63 -4.95
C GLN A 332 29.08 -17.38 -3.62
N ASN A 333 27.95 -17.42 -2.90
CA ASN A 333 27.83 -18.16 -1.64
C ASN A 333 28.07 -19.67 -1.83
N ILE A 334 27.45 -20.27 -2.84
CA ILE A 334 27.65 -21.69 -3.14
C ILE A 334 29.11 -21.95 -3.56
N SER A 335 29.67 -21.11 -4.42
CA SER A 335 31.06 -21.24 -4.89
C SER A 335 32.06 -21.14 -3.73
N ALA A 336 31.84 -20.18 -2.82
CA ALA A 336 32.64 -19.97 -1.62
C ALA A 336 32.58 -21.17 -0.66
N GLN A 337 31.43 -21.85 -0.55
CA GLN A 337 31.27 -23.05 0.27
C GLN A 337 31.76 -24.34 -0.42
N ARG A 338 31.66 -24.40 -1.75
CA ARG A 338 31.99 -25.60 -2.53
C ARG A 338 33.46 -25.97 -2.41
N ARG A 339 34.37 -25.00 -2.56
CA ARG A 339 35.81 -25.26 -2.52
C ARG A 339 36.31 -25.79 -1.17
N PRO A 340 35.99 -25.19 -0.01
CA PRO A 340 36.42 -25.74 1.28
C PRO A 340 35.76 -27.09 1.57
N SER A 341 34.49 -27.28 1.22
CA SER A 341 33.81 -28.57 1.40
C SER A 341 34.47 -29.68 0.57
N TYR A 342 34.79 -29.39 -0.70
CA TYR A 342 35.51 -30.33 -1.56
C TYR A 342 36.93 -30.65 -1.05
N VAL A 343 37.66 -29.63 -0.59
CA VAL A 343 39.00 -29.83 -0.02
C VAL A 343 38.92 -30.65 1.27
N LYS A 344 37.92 -30.42 2.12
CA LYS A 344 37.72 -31.20 3.34
C LYS A 344 37.51 -32.67 3.00
N GLU A 345 36.60 -32.99 2.09
CA GLU A 345 36.35 -34.36 1.68
C GLU A 345 37.59 -35.01 1.06
N LEU A 346 38.36 -34.26 0.26
CA LEU A 346 39.63 -34.75 -0.30
C LEU A 346 40.66 -35.06 0.79
N LEU A 347 40.76 -34.21 1.82
CA LEU A 347 41.65 -34.45 2.96
C LEU A 347 41.20 -35.65 3.78
N ASP A 348 39.90 -35.79 4.06
CA ASP A 348 39.34 -36.94 4.76
C ASP A 348 39.67 -38.26 4.01
N ASN A 349 39.58 -38.25 2.67
CA ASN A 349 39.99 -39.38 1.83
C ASN A 349 41.51 -39.67 1.87
N TRP A 350 42.34 -38.63 1.88
CA TRP A 350 43.78 -38.78 2.01
C TRP A 350 44.16 -39.33 3.39
N GLU A 351 43.55 -38.82 4.45
CA GLU A 351 43.71 -39.33 5.82
C GLU A 351 43.32 -40.81 5.91
N ALA A 352 42.22 -41.24 5.28
CA ALA A 352 41.82 -42.64 5.22
C ALA A 352 42.82 -43.54 4.45
N SER A 353 43.58 -42.96 3.51
CA SER A 353 44.62 -43.66 2.75
C SER A 353 45.95 -43.76 3.50
N VAL A 354 46.13 -42.99 4.57
CA VAL A 354 47.32 -43.10 5.42
C VAL A 354 47.24 -44.40 6.19
N MET A 355 48.21 -45.28 5.94
CA MET A 355 48.30 -46.55 6.65
C MET A 355 48.37 -46.30 8.17
N PRO A 356 47.51 -46.93 8.97
CA PRO A 356 47.54 -46.76 10.41
C PRO A 356 48.89 -47.25 10.97
N ASN A 357 49.54 -46.41 11.79
CA ASN A 357 50.85 -46.73 12.37
C ASN A 357 50.80 -47.83 13.45
N ASN A 358 49.61 -48.16 13.96
CA ASN A 358 49.41 -49.16 15.01
C ASN A 358 48.74 -50.41 14.44
N LEU A 359 49.08 -51.58 15.01
CA LEU A 359 48.53 -52.89 14.61
C LEU A 359 46.99 -52.97 14.70
N MET A 360 46.38 -52.17 15.58
CA MET A 360 44.94 -51.91 15.65
C MET A 360 44.71 -50.41 15.86
N ASN A 361 43.88 -49.80 15.02
CA ASN A 361 43.37 -48.44 15.22
C ASN A 361 41.84 -48.48 15.17
N PHE A 362 41.22 -48.21 16.31
CA PHE A 362 39.79 -47.94 16.38
C PHE A 362 39.54 -46.43 16.23
N PRO A 363 38.47 -46.01 15.54
CA PRO A 363 38.02 -44.63 15.58
C PRO A 363 37.78 -44.16 17.03
N ALA A 364 37.98 -42.87 17.33
CA ALA A 364 37.79 -42.32 18.67
C ALA A 364 36.35 -42.55 19.21
N ASP A 365 35.38 -42.65 18.30
CA ASP A 365 33.97 -42.87 18.56
C ASP A 365 33.52 -44.32 18.29
N TRP A 366 34.44 -45.30 18.28
CA TRP A 366 34.12 -46.71 18.01
C TRP A 366 32.95 -47.25 18.85
N LYS A 367 32.83 -46.83 20.12
CA LYS A 367 31.73 -47.23 21.00
C LYS A 367 30.37 -46.76 20.46
N ASN A 368 30.29 -45.53 19.97
CA ASN A 368 29.07 -44.99 19.37
C ASN A 368 28.80 -45.62 18.00
N ILE A 369 29.84 -45.86 17.21
CA ILE A 369 29.75 -46.58 15.94
C ILE A 369 29.19 -47.99 16.17
N SER A 370 29.70 -48.71 17.17
CA SER A 370 29.20 -50.04 17.57
C SER A 370 27.75 -49.97 18.04
N GLN A 371 27.38 -49.01 18.89
CA GLN A 371 25.99 -48.82 19.32
C GLN A 371 25.04 -48.52 18.17
N ARG A 372 25.47 -47.71 17.18
CA ARG A 372 24.69 -47.39 15.98
C ARG A 372 24.54 -48.59 15.04
N ARG A 373 25.51 -49.50 15.02
CA ARG A 373 25.42 -50.77 14.28
C ARG A 373 24.42 -51.74 14.93
N GLY A 374 23.97 -51.47 16.15
CA GLY A 374 23.19 -52.39 16.96
C GLY A 374 24.08 -53.46 17.58
N ASP A 375 23.57 -54.12 18.63
CA ASP A 375 24.18 -55.38 19.04
C ASP A 375 24.08 -56.34 17.84
N PRO A 376 25.19 -57.02 17.46
CA PRO A 376 25.11 -58.01 16.39
C PRO A 376 23.96 -58.96 16.72
N MET A 377 23.16 -59.30 15.71
CA MET A 377 22.08 -60.31 15.80
C MET A 377 22.66 -61.73 15.97
N GLN A 378 23.84 -61.82 16.58
CA GLN A 378 24.58 -63.00 16.91
C GLN A 378 24.17 -63.37 18.33
N PHE A 379 23.64 -64.58 18.48
CA PHE A 379 23.33 -65.13 19.79
C PHE A 379 24.56 -64.97 20.69
N SER A 380 24.43 -64.12 21.71
CA SER A 380 25.43 -64.01 22.77
C SER A 380 24.93 -64.91 23.87
N GLU A 381 25.67 -65.98 24.16
CA GLU A 381 25.41 -66.82 25.33
C GLU A 381 25.16 -65.92 26.53
N SER A 382 24.05 -66.18 27.25
CA SER A 382 23.63 -65.34 28.38
C SER A 382 24.80 -65.14 29.32
N ALA A 383 24.95 -63.94 29.88
CA ALA A 383 26.05 -63.63 30.79
C ALA A 383 26.13 -64.62 31.97
N VAL A 384 24.98 -65.18 32.37
CA VAL A 384 24.88 -66.19 33.43
C VAL A 384 25.35 -67.57 32.93
N ASN A 385 24.94 -68.01 31.74
CA ASN A 385 25.38 -69.27 31.15
C ASN A 385 26.89 -69.28 30.89
N ARG A 386 27.43 -68.16 30.38
CA ARG A 386 28.86 -68.00 30.13
C ARG A 386 29.68 -68.12 31.41
N ALA A 387 29.17 -67.62 32.54
CA ALA A 387 29.86 -67.73 33.82
C ALA A 387 29.96 -69.20 34.28
N VAL A 388 28.91 -70.00 34.04
CA VAL A 388 28.91 -71.44 34.35
C VAL A 388 29.88 -72.20 33.46
N LEU A 389 29.85 -71.96 32.14
CA LEU A 389 30.76 -72.60 31.18
C LEU A 389 32.23 -72.25 31.50
N ALA A 390 32.53 -70.97 31.75
CA ALA A 390 33.86 -70.55 32.16
C ALA A 390 34.30 -71.21 33.49
N ALA A 391 33.39 -71.37 34.45
CA ALA A 391 33.70 -72.07 35.70
C ALA A 391 34.00 -73.56 35.50
N LEU A 392 33.39 -74.22 34.50
CA LEU A 392 33.70 -75.60 34.13
C LEU A 392 35.06 -75.72 33.39
N GLU A 393 35.40 -74.76 32.54
CA GLU A 393 36.63 -74.77 31.75
C GLU A 393 37.87 -74.35 32.56
N ASP A 394 37.75 -73.31 33.39
CA ASP A 394 38.87 -72.71 34.13
C ASP A 394 39.34 -73.59 35.31
N LYS A 395 38.40 -74.28 35.98
CA LYS A 395 38.71 -75.05 37.18
C LYS A 395 39.27 -76.42 36.82
N ARG A 396 40.58 -76.59 37.08
CA ARG A 396 41.28 -77.86 36.88
C ARG A 396 41.49 -78.58 38.19
N ILE A 397 41.13 -79.86 38.22
CA ILE A 397 41.31 -80.70 39.41
C ILE A 397 41.83 -82.09 39.05
N PRO A 398 42.70 -82.69 39.89
CA PRO A 398 42.93 -84.13 39.85
C PRO A 398 41.74 -84.84 40.49
N VAL A 399 41.23 -85.90 39.85
CA VAL A 399 40.13 -86.73 40.36
C VAL A 399 40.52 -88.20 40.35
N ASP A 400 40.15 -88.92 41.40
CA ASP A 400 40.34 -90.36 41.55
C ASP A 400 39.08 -90.95 42.19
N PHE A 401 38.15 -91.40 41.36
CA PHE A 401 36.91 -92.06 41.77
C PHE A 401 37.09 -93.57 41.63
N THR A 402 36.81 -94.33 42.69
CA THR A 402 36.94 -95.79 42.75
C THR A 402 35.61 -96.37 43.21
N GLU A 403 34.77 -96.77 42.26
CA GLU A 403 33.41 -97.30 42.50
C GLU A 403 32.53 -96.37 43.36
N ASN A 404 32.64 -95.06 43.14
CA ASN A 404 31.78 -94.07 43.81
C ASN A 404 30.41 -93.99 43.13
N ASN A 405 29.35 -93.72 43.89
CA ASN A 405 28.02 -93.46 43.34
C ASN A 405 28.04 -92.20 42.47
N ILE A 406 27.37 -92.24 41.32
CA ILE A 406 27.30 -91.09 40.42
C ILE A 406 26.68 -89.84 41.09
N GLU A 407 25.70 -90.00 41.99
CA GLU A 407 25.11 -88.89 42.74
C GLU A 407 26.17 -88.14 43.59
N ASP A 408 27.06 -88.88 44.24
CA ASP A 408 28.16 -88.29 45.03
C ASP A 408 29.20 -87.60 44.14
N VAL A 409 29.48 -88.16 42.96
CA VAL A 409 30.42 -87.60 41.99
C VAL A 409 29.88 -86.30 41.39
N LEU A 410 28.59 -86.26 41.00
CA LEU A 410 27.95 -85.06 40.48
C LEU A 410 27.86 -83.96 41.55
N THR A 411 27.54 -84.34 42.80
CA THR A 411 27.55 -83.41 43.94
C THR A 411 28.94 -82.84 44.21
N PHE A 412 29.99 -83.66 44.07
CA PHE A 412 31.37 -83.19 44.17
C PHE A 412 31.70 -82.17 43.07
N ILE A 413 31.31 -82.45 41.82
CA ILE A 413 31.52 -81.55 40.68
C ILE A 413 30.79 -80.22 40.90
N ALA A 414 29.54 -80.24 41.34
CA ALA A 414 28.76 -79.03 41.65
C ALA A 414 29.45 -78.18 42.74
N ASN A 415 29.93 -78.82 43.81
CA ASN A 415 30.59 -78.13 44.93
C ASN A 415 31.95 -77.54 44.55
N VAL A 416 32.76 -78.26 43.78
CA VAL A 416 34.07 -77.74 43.32
C VAL A 416 33.87 -76.63 42.28
N GLY A 417 32.94 -76.86 41.35
CA GLY A 417 32.51 -75.90 40.33
C GLY A 417 31.89 -74.64 40.93
N GLN A 418 31.31 -74.72 42.13
CA GLN A 418 30.44 -73.68 42.70
C GLN A 418 29.34 -73.28 41.70
N ILE A 419 28.75 -74.30 41.07
CA ILE A 419 27.75 -74.18 40.01
C ILE A 419 26.45 -74.83 40.51
N GLU A 420 25.32 -74.21 40.21
CA GLU A 420 24.00 -74.80 40.44
C GLU A 420 23.75 -75.90 39.41
N MET A 421 23.45 -77.11 39.88
CA MET A 421 23.29 -78.30 39.06
C MET A 421 21.91 -78.92 39.29
N ASP A 422 21.19 -79.18 38.20
CA ASP A 422 19.92 -79.89 38.19
C ASP A 422 20.09 -81.23 37.45
N VAL A 423 19.63 -82.32 38.05
CA VAL A 423 19.83 -83.68 37.51
C VAL A 423 18.47 -84.33 37.32
N ASP A 424 18.10 -84.56 36.05
CA ASP A 424 16.85 -85.22 35.67
C ASP A 424 17.01 -86.75 35.79
N TRP A 425 16.96 -87.23 37.04
CA TRP A 425 17.01 -88.66 37.35
C TRP A 425 15.98 -89.50 36.60
N PRO A 426 14.70 -89.08 36.45
CA PRO A 426 13.75 -89.80 35.61
C PRO A 426 14.28 -90.08 34.20
N SER A 427 14.84 -89.08 33.51
CA SER A 427 15.40 -89.26 32.16
C SER A 427 16.64 -90.16 32.12
N LEU A 428 17.44 -90.15 33.20
CA LEU A 428 18.65 -90.95 33.33
C LEU A 428 18.34 -92.42 33.68
N GLU A 429 17.30 -92.67 34.48
CA GLU A 429 16.85 -94.01 34.81
C GLU A 429 16.31 -94.75 33.57
N ASP A 430 15.64 -94.03 32.66
CA ASP A 430 15.16 -94.58 31.38
C ASP A 430 16.30 -95.11 30.48
N ILE A 431 17.51 -94.57 30.63
CA ILE A 431 18.72 -95.01 29.91
C ILE A 431 19.61 -95.94 30.75
N GLY A 432 19.11 -96.43 31.89
CA GLY A 432 19.82 -97.38 32.75
C GLY A 432 20.82 -96.76 33.74
N VAL A 433 20.85 -95.43 33.88
CA VAL A 433 21.70 -94.71 34.83
C VAL A 433 20.91 -94.43 36.11
N SER A 434 21.24 -95.16 37.18
CA SER A 434 20.67 -94.96 38.51
C SER A 434 21.56 -94.08 39.38
N ARG A 435 21.02 -93.53 40.49
CA ARG A 435 21.78 -92.74 41.47
C ARG A 435 22.98 -93.50 42.08
N GLU A 436 22.85 -94.81 42.15
CA GLU A 436 23.81 -95.74 42.74
C GLU A 436 24.77 -96.33 41.70
N SER A 437 24.70 -95.87 40.44
CA SER A 437 25.58 -96.36 39.37
C SER A 437 27.04 -96.08 39.71
N PRO A 438 27.91 -97.11 39.78
CA PRO A 438 29.29 -96.95 40.20
C PRO A 438 30.13 -96.35 39.08
N VAL A 439 30.85 -95.27 39.38
CA VAL A 439 31.77 -94.59 38.46
C VAL A 439 33.21 -94.77 38.94
N SER A 440 34.06 -95.30 38.04
CA SER A 440 35.50 -95.40 38.27
C SER A 440 36.25 -94.59 37.21
N LEU A 441 36.92 -93.53 37.65
CA LEU A 441 37.62 -92.60 36.77
C LEU A 441 38.81 -91.97 37.49
N ARG A 442 39.97 -92.01 36.84
CA ARG A 442 41.19 -91.38 37.34
C ARG A 442 41.77 -90.45 36.28
N LEU A 443 41.76 -89.15 36.57
CA LEU A 443 42.28 -88.11 35.68
C LEU A 443 43.22 -87.19 36.45
N THR A 444 44.30 -86.78 35.80
CA THR A 444 45.30 -85.89 36.40
C THR A 444 45.20 -84.51 35.76
N ASN A 445 44.75 -83.53 36.54
CA ASN A 445 44.79 -82.09 36.18
C ASN A 445 44.05 -81.74 34.86
N VAL A 446 42.76 -82.04 34.81
CA VAL A 446 41.88 -81.76 33.66
C VAL A 446 40.81 -80.72 34.05
N PRO A 447 40.26 -79.96 33.09
CA PRO A 447 39.08 -79.10 33.31
C PRO A 447 37.90 -79.89 33.88
N LEU A 448 37.08 -79.23 34.68
CA LEU A 448 35.89 -79.83 35.29
C LEU A 448 34.87 -80.27 34.23
N GLU A 449 34.79 -79.55 33.11
CA GLU A 449 34.04 -79.94 31.90
C GLU A 449 34.44 -81.34 31.42
N THR A 450 35.74 -81.57 31.21
CA THR A 450 36.26 -82.86 30.75
C THR A 450 36.04 -83.95 31.80
N VAL A 451 36.07 -83.63 33.11
CA VAL A 451 35.71 -84.60 34.14
C VAL A 451 34.24 -84.99 34.02
N LEU A 452 33.35 -84.02 33.89
CA LEU A 452 31.91 -84.22 33.76
C LEU A 452 31.58 -85.10 32.53
N ASP A 453 32.14 -84.78 31.37
CA ASP A 453 31.94 -85.57 30.14
C ASP A 453 32.34 -87.04 30.34
N ARG A 454 33.51 -87.27 30.95
CA ARG A 454 34.03 -88.62 31.18
C ARG A 454 33.25 -89.38 32.25
N VAL A 455 32.72 -88.68 33.25
CA VAL A 455 31.84 -89.29 34.27
C VAL A 455 30.54 -89.76 33.63
N LEU A 456 29.90 -88.91 32.82
CA LEU A 456 28.66 -89.25 32.13
C LEU A 456 28.89 -90.38 31.12
N GLU A 457 29.97 -90.34 30.33
CA GLU A 457 30.36 -91.40 29.40
C GLU A 457 30.60 -92.76 30.08
N LYS A 458 31.14 -92.76 31.31
CA LYS A 458 31.34 -94.01 32.07
C LYS A 458 30.10 -94.51 32.78
N ALA A 459 29.13 -93.62 33.03
CA ALA A 459 27.88 -93.96 33.67
C ALA A 459 26.83 -94.49 32.68
N SER A 460 26.79 -93.95 31.45
CA SER A 460 25.80 -94.33 30.43
C SER A 460 26.32 -95.34 29.41
N GLU A 461 25.41 -96.05 28.75
CA GLU A 461 25.75 -96.91 27.61
C GLU A 461 25.97 -96.09 26.33
N ALA A 462 26.77 -96.63 25.39
CA ALA A 462 27.11 -95.91 24.15
C ALA A 462 25.91 -95.64 23.24
N ASP A 463 24.88 -96.51 23.28
CA ASP A 463 23.68 -96.38 22.46
C ASP A 463 22.64 -95.41 23.07
N LEU A 464 22.74 -95.13 24.37
CA LEU A 464 21.84 -94.24 25.13
C LEU A 464 22.66 -93.29 26.03
N PRO A 465 23.32 -92.28 25.45
CA PRO A 465 24.24 -91.42 26.20
C PRO A 465 23.51 -90.45 27.13
N ALA A 466 24.11 -90.22 28.31
CA ALA A 466 23.80 -89.08 29.17
C ALA A 466 24.64 -87.87 28.75
N GLY A 467 24.06 -86.67 28.85
CA GLY A 467 24.74 -85.42 28.52
C GLY A 467 24.46 -84.33 29.54
N TRP A 468 24.98 -83.13 29.25
CA TRP A 468 24.69 -81.93 30.02
C TRP A 468 24.46 -80.73 29.10
N ALA A 469 23.69 -79.76 29.57
CA ALA A 469 23.52 -78.46 28.93
C ALA A 469 23.39 -77.37 30.00
N VAL A 470 23.81 -76.14 29.68
CA VAL A 470 23.62 -75.00 30.58
C VAL A 470 22.41 -74.20 30.09
N THR A 471 21.36 -74.13 30.91
CA THR A 471 20.15 -73.36 30.60
C THR A 471 19.85 -72.43 31.77
N ASP A 472 19.65 -71.15 31.49
CA ASP A 472 19.33 -70.11 32.48
C ASP A 472 20.28 -70.05 33.71
N GLY A 473 21.56 -70.39 33.52
CA GLY A 473 22.58 -70.36 34.55
C GLY A 473 22.65 -71.62 35.40
N VAL A 474 21.91 -72.67 35.05
CA VAL A 474 21.89 -73.96 35.75
C VAL A 474 22.46 -75.04 34.83
N LEU A 475 23.36 -75.85 35.37
CA LEU A 475 23.89 -77.02 34.69
C LEU A 475 22.88 -78.17 34.79
N THR A 476 22.21 -78.45 33.68
CA THR A 476 21.20 -79.52 33.60
C THR A 476 21.84 -80.80 33.08
N ILE A 477 21.66 -81.92 33.78
CA ILE A 477 22.13 -83.25 33.38
C ILE A 477 20.92 -84.13 33.10
N ALA A 478 20.83 -84.66 31.89
CA ALA A 478 19.71 -85.48 31.43
C ALA A 478 20.15 -86.45 30.32
N SER A 479 19.25 -87.30 29.84
CA SER A 479 19.50 -88.09 28.63
C SER A 479 19.64 -87.19 27.39
N ASP A 480 20.48 -87.60 26.44
CA ASP A 480 20.74 -86.84 25.20
C ASP A 480 19.45 -86.56 24.40
N GLU A 481 18.48 -87.48 24.44
CA GLU A 481 17.17 -87.26 23.80
C GLU A 481 16.42 -86.07 24.39
N VAL A 482 16.46 -85.90 25.71
CA VAL A 482 15.80 -84.78 26.40
C VAL A 482 16.53 -83.47 26.11
N LEU A 483 17.87 -83.48 26.17
CA LEU A 483 18.70 -82.30 25.91
C LEU A 483 18.54 -81.77 24.47
N ARG A 484 18.36 -82.66 23.49
CA ARG A 484 18.12 -82.27 22.09
C ARG A 484 16.76 -81.59 21.87
N ARG A 485 15.76 -81.84 22.73
CA ARG A 485 14.45 -81.17 22.65
C ARG A 485 14.52 -79.71 23.12
N SER A 486 15.49 -79.37 23.95
CA SER A 486 15.78 -78.00 24.39
C SER A 486 16.89 -77.34 23.55
N THR A 487 16.79 -77.41 22.22
CA THR A 487 17.73 -76.73 21.31
C THR A 487 17.23 -75.34 20.92
N VAL A 488 18.14 -74.38 20.79
CA VAL A 488 17.86 -73.01 20.34
C VAL A 488 18.24 -72.88 18.87
N LEU A 489 17.43 -72.15 18.10
CA LEU A 489 17.72 -71.87 16.69
C LEU A 489 18.78 -70.76 16.61
N GLU A 490 19.96 -71.11 16.09
CA GLU A 490 21.06 -70.17 15.86
C GLU A 490 21.06 -69.68 14.41
N ILE A 491 21.14 -68.35 14.23
CA ILE A 491 21.22 -67.72 12.91
C ILE A 491 22.64 -67.17 12.73
N TYR A 492 23.36 -67.70 11.75
CA TYR A 492 24.69 -67.25 11.37
C TYR A 492 24.62 -66.36 10.12
N ASP A 493 25.21 -65.17 10.18
CA ASP A 493 25.35 -64.29 9.01
C ASP A 493 26.59 -64.68 8.21
N ILE A 494 26.38 -65.32 7.06
CA ILE A 494 27.46 -65.80 6.18
C ILE A 494 27.82 -64.81 5.07
N ARG A 495 27.28 -63.58 5.06
CA ARG A 495 27.49 -62.62 3.95
C ARG A 495 28.95 -62.32 3.62
N ASP A 496 29.84 -62.35 4.62
CA ASP A 496 31.28 -62.14 4.44
C ASP A 496 31.98 -63.35 3.77
N LEU A 497 31.45 -64.56 3.99
CA LEU A 497 31.94 -65.79 3.36
C LEU A 497 31.47 -65.95 1.92
N LEU A 498 30.46 -65.17 1.50
CA LEU A 498 29.91 -65.17 0.13
C LEU A 498 30.65 -64.21 -0.81
N ILE A 499 31.82 -63.69 -0.43
CA ILE A 499 32.61 -62.79 -1.26
C ILE A 499 33.61 -63.60 -2.10
N GLU A 500 33.37 -63.67 -3.41
CA GLU A 500 34.33 -64.19 -4.38
C GLU A 500 35.21 -63.03 -4.89
N ILE A 501 36.53 -63.13 -4.68
CA ILE A 501 37.50 -62.20 -5.25
C ILE A 501 37.74 -62.64 -6.70
N PRO A 502 37.33 -61.86 -7.72
CA PRO A 502 37.54 -62.27 -9.10
C PRO A 502 39.04 -62.29 -9.40
N ASP A 503 39.53 -63.40 -9.94
CA ASP A 503 40.88 -63.47 -10.46
C ASP A 503 40.88 -62.88 -11.88
N TYR A 504 41.59 -61.77 -12.07
CA TYR A 504 41.67 -61.08 -13.36
C TYR A 504 42.96 -61.52 -14.07
N ASP A 505 42.92 -62.65 -14.75
CA ASP A 505 44.03 -63.17 -15.58
C ASP A 505 44.05 -62.58 -17.00
N ASN A 506 42.98 -61.89 -17.40
CA ASN A 506 42.76 -61.34 -18.73
C ASN A 506 43.26 -59.89 -18.85
N ALA A 507 44.54 -59.65 -18.61
CA ALA A 507 45.12 -58.32 -18.84
C ALA A 507 45.24 -58.04 -20.36
N PRO A 508 44.82 -56.86 -20.85
CA PRO A 508 44.99 -56.52 -22.26
C PRO A 508 46.47 -56.42 -22.63
N GLU A 509 46.87 -57.07 -23.73
CA GLU A 509 48.24 -56.97 -24.25
C GLU A 509 48.50 -55.57 -24.81
N PHE A 510 49.40 -54.82 -24.18
CA PHE A 510 49.84 -53.51 -24.64
C PHE A 510 51.01 -53.63 -25.64
N ASP A 511 50.73 -53.49 -26.94
CA ASP A 511 51.78 -53.37 -27.97
C ASP A 511 52.18 -51.91 -28.19
N LEU A 512 53.35 -51.54 -27.66
CA LEU A 512 53.95 -50.20 -27.79
C LEU A 512 54.23 -49.79 -29.25
N ASN A 513 54.37 -50.74 -30.19
CA ASN A 513 54.59 -50.40 -31.60
C ASN A 513 53.36 -49.79 -32.27
N THR A 514 52.16 -50.18 -31.84
CA THR A 514 50.89 -49.64 -32.36
C THR A 514 50.66 -48.19 -31.91
N VAL A 515 51.05 -47.86 -30.68
CA VAL A 515 50.97 -46.50 -30.13
C VAL A 515 52.01 -45.57 -30.79
N PHE A 516 53.19 -46.08 -31.13
CA PHE A 516 54.26 -45.28 -31.75
C PHE A 516 53.98 -44.97 -33.24
N GLN A 517 53.30 -45.87 -33.98
CA GLN A 517 52.86 -45.58 -35.35
C GLN A 517 51.74 -44.53 -35.43
N LEU A 518 50.94 -44.36 -34.36
CA LEU A 518 49.90 -43.33 -34.29
C LEU A 518 50.46 -41.93 -33.96
N GLY A 519 51.66 -41.84 -33.37
CA GLY A 519 52.27 -40.58 -32.92
C GLY A 519 53.10 -39.84 -33.99
N GLY A 520 53.31 -40.43 -35.17
CA GLY A 520 54.24 -39.92 -36.18
C GLY A 520 53.65 -39.01 -37.27
N GLN A 521 52.32 -38.79 -37.32
CA GLN A 521 51.69 -38.03 -38.40
C GLN A 521 50.86 -36.86 -37.88
N GLN A 522 51.31 -35.67 -38.27
CA GLN A 522 50.78 -34.35 -37.94
C GLN A 522 49.31 -34.16 -38.35
N GLY A 523 48.46 -33.90 -37.35
CA GLY A 523 47.38 -32.92 -37.43
C GLY A 523 46.03 -33.36 -38.01
N GLY A 524 45.03 -33.50 -37.13
CA GLY A 524 43.63 -33.23 -37.47
C GLY A 524 42.63 -34.31 -37.03
N GLY A 525 41.71 -33.93 -36.13
CA GLY A 525 40.44 -34.64 -35.93
C GLY A 525 40.44 -35.61 -34.76
N GLY A 526 39.92 -35.16 -33.61
CA GLY A 526 39.68 -36.00 -32.44
C GLY A 526 38.64 -37.08 -32.72
N GLY A 527 39.10 -38.33 -32.63
CA GLY A 527 38.31 -39.54 -32.59
C GLY A 527 39.16 -40.61 -31.92
N GLY A 528 39.40 -40.47 -30.62
CA GLY A 528 40.17 -41.43 -29.85
C GLY A 528 39.35 -42.68 -29.60
N THR A 529 39.59 -43.74 -30.36
CA THR A 529 39.16 -45.08 -29.99
C THR A 529 39.91 -45.46 -28.72
N SER A 530 39.21 -45.60 -27.59
CA SER A 530 39.84 -46.08 -26.36
C SER A 530 40.33 -47.51 -26.59
N PRO A 531 41.59 -47.84 -26.21
CA PRO A 531 42.07 -49.22 -26.26
C PRO A 531 41.32 -50.14 -25.27
N PHE A 532 40.53 -49.56 -24.37
CA PHE A 532 39.60 -50.24 -23.47
C PHE A 532 38.22 -50.41 -24.12
N GLN A 533 38.17 -50.89 -25.36
CA GLN A 533 36.90 -51.29 -25.94
C GLN A 533 36.43 -52.54 -25.19
N ASP A 534 35.32 -52.39 -24.47
CA ASP A 534 34.66 -53.40 -23.66
C ASP A 534 34.40 -54.67 -24.49
N GLN A 535 35.37 -55.59 -24.50
CA GLN A 535 35.11 -56.98 -24.82
C GLN A 535 34.48 -57.56 -23.56
N GLY A 536 33.16 -57.43 -23.45
CA GLY A 536 32.35 -57.99 -22.39
C GLY A 536 32.59 -59.50 -22.30
N THR A 537 33.60 -59.88 -21.53
CA THR A 537 33.75 -61.20 -20.98
C THR A 537 33.17 -61.08 -19.59
N ASP A 538 31.86 -61.32 -19.50
CA ASP A 538 31.21 -61.55 -18.22
C ASP A 538 31.92 -62.75 -17.59
N ILE A 539 32.77 -62.48 -16.60
CA ILE A 539 33.35 -63.52 -15.76
C ILE A 539 32.14 -64.21 -15.11
N GLU A 540 31.92 -65.50 -15.42
CA GLU A 540 30.86 -66.29 -14.81
C GLU A 540 31.11 -66.32 -13.29
N ARG A 541 30.37 -65.50 -12.56
CA ARG A 541 30.37 -65.51 -11.10
C ARG A 541 29.57 -66.72 -10.64
N ARG A 542 30.04 -67.43 -9.61
CA ARG A 542 29.24 -68.51 -9.01
C ARG A 542 27.92 -67.93 -8.51
N ASP A 543 26.82 -68.68 -8.70
CA ASP A 543 25.54 -68.21 -8.22
C ASP A 543 25.57 -68.15 -6.69
N ARG A 544 24.94 -67.12 -6.12
CA ARG A 544 24.95 -66.90 -4.67
C ARG A 544 24.34 -68.10 -3.94
N GLN A 545 23.33 -68.75 -4.54
CA GLN A 545 22.70 -69.92 -3.95
C GLN A 545 23.66 -71.12 -3.88
N GLU A 546 24.47 -71.32 -4.91
CA GLU A 546 25.47 -72.40 -4.96
C GLU A 546 26.55 -72.21 -3.88
N MET A 547 27.01 -70.97 -3.67
CA MET A 547 27.97 -70.65 -2.59
C MET A 547 27.39 -70.86 -1.19
N VAL A 548 26.08 -70.64 -1.02
CA VAL A 548 25.39 -70.89 0.25
C VAL A 548 25.30 -72.38 0.50
N ASP A 549 24.92 -73.16 -0.51
CA ASP A 549 24.75 -74.61 -0.39
C ASP A 549 26.12 -75.28 -0.09
N ASP A 550 27.20 -74.86 -0.74
CA ASP A 550 28.59 -75.30 -0.44
C ASP A 550 29.06 -75.01 1.00
N LEU A 551 28.50 -74.00 1.67
CA LEU A 551 28.84 -73.64 3.06
C LEU A 551 28.02 -74.43 4.08
N VAL A 552 26.89 -74.99 3.65
CA VAL A 552 25.95 -75.71 4.51
C VAL A 552 26.24 -77.23 4.49
N ASP A 553 26.74 -77.74 3.37
CA ASP A 553 27.22 -79.13 3.20
C ASP A 553 28.65 -79.35 3.75
#